data_AF-A0A6L6LZN5-F1
#
_entry.id   AF-A0A6L6LZN5-F1
#
_cell.length_a   1.000
_cell.length_b   1.000
_cell.length_c   1.000
_cell.angle_alpha   90.00
_cell.angle_beta   90.00
_cell.angle_gamma   90.00
#
_symmetry.space_group_name_H-M   'P 1'
#
loop_
_entity.id
_entity.type
_entity.pdbx_description
1 polymer ?
#
loop_
_entity_poly.entity_id
_entity_poly.type
_entity_poly.pdbx_seq_one_letter_code
_entity_poly.pdbx_strand_id
1 'polypeptide(L)'
;MKTIRQIADEIGVSKQAVFKKIKHEPLSTSLQGLTATVDGRLMVEVDGEKLIKQAFSEIIPSTKNEEKTAEVDGVVSVLQATIDTLQGQLEVKDRQLEQQVQAITRLTDALAAAQQTAAAAQALHAGTLQQQFLTGVVEESQKNQEQGKKHGWVRKIFYGIKSKSSS
;
A
#
# COMPACT_ATOMS: atom_id res chain seq x y z
N MET A 1 -65.59 18.03 -13.94
CA MET A 1 -64.49 17.97 -12.97
C MET A 1 -64.31 16.54 -12.51
N LYS A 2 -63.07 16.05 -12.40
CA LYS A 2 -62.77 14.72 -11.84
C LYS A 2 -62.02 14.81 -10.53
N THR A 3 -62.15 13.78 -9.71
CA THR A 3 -61.34 13.64 -8.50
C THR A 3 -59.93 13.12 -8.84
N ILE A 4 -58.95 13.44 -8.00
CA ILE A 4 -57.59 12.88 -8.12
C ILE A 4 -57.60 11.35 -8.16
N ARG A 5 -58.55 10.71 -7.47
CA ARG A 5 -58.68 9.24 -7.50
C ARG A 5 -59.08 8.74 -8.89
N GLN A 6 -60.09 9.34 -9.52
CA GLN A 6 -60.52 8.96 -10.87
C GLN A 6 -59.40 9.18 -11.89
N ILE A 7 -58.66 10.29 -11.77
CA ILE A 7 -57.52 10.56 -12.66
C ILE A 7 -56.42 9.50 -12.47
N ALA A 8 -56.14 9.13 -11.23
CA ALA A 8 -55.17 8.10 -10.88
C ALA A 8 -55.57 6.71 -11.44
N ASP A 9 -56.84 6.35 -11.29
CA ASP A 9 -57.42 5.11 -11.83
C ASP A 9 -57.35 5.09 -13.37
N GLU A 10 -57.59 6.23 -14.04
CA GLU A 10 -57.50 6.36 -15.51
C GLU A 10 -56.08 6.24 -16.06
N ILE A 11 -55.06 6.71 -15.34
CA ILE A 11 -53.65 6.63 -15.76
C ILE A 11 -52.91 5.42 -15.19
N GLY A 12 -53.59 4.58 -14.39
CA GLY A 12 -53.01 3.37 -13.81
C GLY A 12 -51.93 3.62 -12.74
N VAL A 13 -51.96 4.78 -12.06
CA VAL A 13 -51.00 5.10 -10.98
C VAL A 13 -51.71 5.26 -9.64
N SER A 14 -50.97 5.26 -8.53
CA SER A 14 -51.58 5.46 -7.22
C SER A 14 -52.04 6.90 -7.00
N LYS A 15 -53.17 7.07 -6.28
CA LYS A 15 -53.67 8.40 -5.83
C LYS A 15 -52.56 9.23 -5.17
N GLN A 16 -51.71 8.60 -4.35
CA GLN A 16 -50.61 9.26 -3.66
C GLN A 16 -49.53 9.76 -4.64
N ALA A 17 -49.22 9.00 -5.70
CA ALA A 17 -48.28 9.45 -6.72
C ALA A 17 -48.78 10.71 -7.42
N VAL A 18 -50.08 10.76 -7.75
CA VAL A 18 -50.71 11.96 -8.32
C VAL A 18 -50.61 13.14 -7.35
N PHE A 19 -50.95 12.93 -6.06
CA PHE A 19 -50.82 13.98 -5.04
C PHE A 19 -49.39 14.50 -4.87
N LYS A 20 -48.40 13.61 -4.96
CA LYS A 20 -47.00 14.02 -4.90
C LYS A 20 -46.64 14.86 -6.12
N LYS A 21 -46.98 14.41 -7.33
CA LYS A 21 -46.64 15.10 -8.59
C LYS A 21 -47.29 16.49 -8.70
N ILE A 22 -48.56 16.65 -8.32
CA ILE A 22 -49.26 17.94 -8.38
C ILE A 22 -48.77 18.97 -7.34
N LYS A 23 -48.04 18.53 -6.30
CA LYS A 23 -47.46 19.41 -5.27
C LYS A 23 -46.06 19.92 -5.61
N HIS A 24 -45.44 19.41 -6.68
CA HIS A 24 -44.09 19.77 -7.06
C HIS A 24 -44.07 20.54 -8.39
N GLU A 25 -43.13 21.49 -8.49
CA GLU A 25 -42.91 22.27 -9.71
C GLU A 25 -42.39 21.39 -10.87
N PRO A 26 -42.71 21.72 -12.13
CA PRO A 26 -43.50 22.87 -12.59
C PRO A 26 -45.03 22.67 -12.55
N LEU A 27 -45.49 21.44 -12.25
CA LEU A 27 -46.90 21.08 -12.39
C LEU A 27 -47.80 21.79 -11.35
N SER A 28 -47.28 22.04 -10.15
CA SER A 28 -48.02 22.80 -9.12
C SER A 28 -48.43 24.18 -9.60
N THR A 29 -47.53 24.93 -10.26
CA THR A 29 -47.84 26.25 -10.81
C THR A 29 -48.87 26.15 -11.94
N SER A 30 -48.71 25.20 -12.87
CA SER A 30 -49.65 25.05 -14.00
C SER A 30 -51.06 24.62 -13.57
N LEU A 31 -51.19 23.98 -12.41
CA LEU A 31 -52.48 23.56 -11.84
C LEU A 31 -53.13 24.63 -10.94
N GLN A 32 -52.46 25.76 -10.70
CA GLN A 32 -53.06 26.89 -9.98
C GLN A 32 -54.27 27.41 -10.76
N GLY A 33 -55.43 27.46 -10.10
CA GLY A 33 -56.69 27.87 -10.72
C GLY A 33 -57.42 26.77 -11.50
N LEU A 34 -56.82 25.59 -11.73
CA LEU A 34 -57.45 24.44 -12.40
C LEU A 34 -57.86 23.32 -11.42
N THR A 35 -57.76 23.60 -10.13
CA THR A 35 -58.16 22.69 -9.06
C THR A 35 -59.05 23.42 -8.06
N ALA A 36 -60.08 22.72 -7.59
CA ALA A 36 -61.03 23.23 -6.62
C ALA A 36 -61.29 22.18 -5.54
N THR A 37 -61.56 22.62 -4.32
CA THR A 37 -62.02 21.70 -3.27
C THR A 37 -63.54 21.72 -3.24
N VAL A 38 -64.15 20.58 -3.59
CA VAL A 38 -65.60 20.37 -3.54
C VAL A 38 -65.87 19.21 -2.59
N ASP A 39 -66.72 19.42 -1.59
CA ASP A 39 -67.07 18.42 -0.56
C ASP A 39 -65.84 17.76 0.10
N GLY A 40 -64.82 18.56 0.42
CA GLY A 40 -63.58 18.09 1.04
C GLY A 40 -62.68 17.25 0.13
N ARG A 41 -62.96 17.18 -1.18
CA ARG A 41 -62.17 16.45 -2.17
C ARG A 41 -61.58 17.42 -3.19
N LEU A 42 -60.29 17.21 -3.50
CA LEU A 42 -59.63 17.93 -4.57
C LEU A 42 -60.17 17.44 -5.91
N MET A 43 -60.86 18.33 -6.60
CA MET A 43 -61.37 18.16 -7.95
C MET A 43 -60.52 18.95 -8.93
N VAL A 44 -60.39 18.42 -10.12
CA VAL A 44 -59.57 18.99 -11.19
C VAL A 44 -60.48 19.29 -12.37
N GLU A 45 -60.29 20.46 -12.96
CA GLU A 45 -60.94 20.85 -14.21
C GLU A 45 -60.38 20.07 -15.40
N VAL A 46 -61.10 20.09 -16.53
CA VAL A 46 -60.74 19.33 -17.73
C VAL A 46 -59.32 19.66 -18.22
N ASP A 47 -58.91 20.92 -18.15
CA ASP A 47 -57.56 21.33 -18.56
C ASP A 47 -56.49 20.89 -17.54
N GLY A 48 -56.82 20.94 -16.25
CA GLY A 48 -55.95 20.36 -15.21
C GLY A 48 -55.80 18.84 -15.34
N GLU A 49 -56.86 18.14 -15.76
CA GLU A 49 -56.82 16.69 -16.04
C GLU A 49 -55.82 16.39 -17.16
N LYS A 50 -55.82 17.18 -18.25
CA LYS A 50 -54.87 17.03 -19.36
C LYS A 50 -53.44 17.23 -18.90
N LEU A 51 -53.18 18.26 -18.10
CA LEU A 51 -51.85 18.53 -17.54
C LEU A 51 -51.35 17.40 -16.65
N ILE A 52 -52.22 16.86 -15.78
CA ILE A 52 -51.85 15.72 -14.93
C ILE A 52 -51.58 14.49 -15.79
N LYS A 53 -52.46 14.15 -16.73
CA LYS A 53 -52.25 13.01 -17.64
C LYS A 53 -50.98 13.13 -18.44
N GLN A 54 -50.67 14.32 -18.97
CA GLN A 54 -49.43 14.59 -19.68
C GLN A 54 -48.22 14.41 -18.77
N ALA A 55 -48.25 14.99 -17.57
CA ALA A 55 -47.15 14.91 -16.61
C ALA A 55 -46.84 13.48 -16.14
N PHE A 56 -47.82 12.57 -16.21
CA PHE A 56 -47.62 11.14 -15.98
C PHE A 56 -47.29 10.37 -17.25
N SER A 57 -47.78 10.80 -18.42
CA SER A 57 -47.44 10.20 -19.72
C SER A 57 -46.02 10.52 -20.15
N GLU A 58 -45.46 11.65 -19.75
CA GLU A 58 -44.02 11.95 -19.86
C GLU A 58 -43.16 11.04 -18.97
N ILE A 59 -43.75 10.40 -17.95
CA ILE A 59 -43.09 9.44 -17.05
C ILE A 59 -43.32 7.99 -17.51
N ILE A 60 -44.37 7.71 -18.30
CA ILE A 60 -44.44 6.48 -19.12
C ILE A 60 -43.26 6.58 -20.10
N PRO A 61 -42.42 5.54 -20.26
CA PRO A 61 -41.11 5.67 -20.89
C PRO A 61 -41.27 5.97 -22.39
N SER A 62 -41.48 7.24 -22.70
CA SER A 62 -41.10 7.82 -23.97
C SER A 62 -39.58 7.67 -24.05
N THR A 63 -39.12 7.15 -25.18
CA THR A 63 -37.75 7.00 -25.73
C THR A 63 -36.63 7.97 -25.29
N LYS A 64 -36.90 8.96 -24.45
CA LYS A 64 -35.93 9.81 -23.74
C LYS A 64 -35.17 9.15 -22.59
N ASN A 65 -35.61 7.97 -22.12
CA ASN A 65 -34.79 7.20 -21.17
C ASN A 65 -33.54 6.61 -21.83
N GLU A 66 -33.53 6.40 -23.15
CA GLU A 66 -32.37 5.83 -23.86
C GLU A 66 -31.15 6.75 -23.79
N GLU A 67 -31.32 8.07 -23.91
CA GLU A 67 -30.22 9.05 -23.75
C GLU A 67 -29.69 9.09 -22.32
N LYS A 68 -30.57 8.98 -21.31
CA LYS A 68 -30.16 8.95 -19.90
C LYS A 68 -29.50 7.62 -19.50
N THR A 69 -29.95 6.49 -20.03
CA THR A 69 -29.25 5.21 -19.85
C THR A 69 -27.94 5.16 -20.60
N ALA A 70 -27.85 5.75 -21.81
CA ALA A 70 -26.60 5.82 -22.56
C ALA A 70 -25.55 6.70 -21.87
N GLU A 71 -25.97 7.82 -21.26
CA GLU A 71 -25.08 8.68 -20.47
C GLU A 71 -24.61 7.96 -19.19
N VAL A 72 -25.51 7.24 -18.50
CA VAL A 72 -25.16 6.43 -17.33
C VAL A 72 -24.24 5.26 -17.70
N ASP A 73 -24.49 4.56 -18.81
CA ASP A 73 -23.60 3.49 -19.31
C ASP A 73 -22.23 4.04 -19.69
N GLY A 74 -22.16 5.24 -20.26
CA GLY A 74 -20.90 5.93 -20.53
C GLY A 74 -20.10 6.20 -19.25
N VAL A 75 -20.76 6.70 -18.20
CA VAL A 75 -20.12 6.93 -16.89
C VAL A 75 -19.69 5.62 -16.24
N VAL A 76 -20.53 4.57 -16.30
CA VAL A 76 -20.19 3.24 -15.78
C VAL A 76 -18.98 2.66 -16.52
N SER A 77 -18.91 2.82 -17.85
CA SER A 77 -17.76 2.37 -18.65
C SER A 77 -16.47 3.11 -18.28
N VAL A 78 -16.52 4.42 -18.08
CA VAL A 78 -15.35 5.21 -17.67
C VAL A 78 -14.90 4.82 -16.26
N LEU A 79 -15.84 4.63 -15.33
CA LEU A 79 -15.53 4.19 -13.98
C LEU A 79 -14.93 2.79 -13.99
N GLN A 80 -15.46 1.85 -14.78
CA GLN A 80 -14.90 0.51 -14.91
C GLN A 80 -13.49 0.55 -15.51
N ALA A 81 -13.26 1.31 -16.58
CA ALA A 81 -11.94 1.48 -17.16
C ALA A 81 -10.95 2.14 -16.16
N THR A 82 -11.44 3.06 -15.33
CA THR A 82 -10.64 3.68 -14.27
C THR A 82 -10.31 2.66 -13.17
N ILE A 83 -11.27 1.82 -12.77
CA ILE A 83 -11.05 0.72 -11.81
C ILE A 83 -10.01 -0.26 -12.36
N ASP A 84 -10.15 -0.71 -13.60
CA ASP A 84 -9.21 -1.64 -14.23
C ASP A 84 -7.79 -1.03 -14.31
N THR A 85 -7.71 0.26 -14.64
CA THR A 85 -6.43 1.00 -14.66
C THR A 85 -5.83 1.09 -13.25
N LEU A 86 -6.63 1.41 -12.23
CA LEU A 86 -6.17 1.49 -10.83
C LEU A 86 -5.73 0.13 -10.30
N GLN A 87 -6.45 -0.95 -10.66
CA GLN A 87 -6.09 -2.32 -10.31
C GLN A 87 -4.77 -2.72 -10.97
N GLY A 88 -4.61 -2.46 -12.26
CA GLY A 88 -3.34 -2.70 -12.97
C GLY A 88 -2.17 -1.92 -12.36
N GLN A 89 -2.40 -0.66 -11.94
CA GLN A 89 -1.39 0.12 -11.23
C GLN A 89 -1.06 -0.46 -9.84
N LEU A 90 -2.03 -1.03 -9.15
CA LEU A 90 -1.81 -1.66 -7.84
C LEU A 90 -0.93 -2.90 -8.00
N GLU A 91 -1.25 -3.77 -8.97
CA GLU A 91 -0.47 -4.97 -9.24
C GLU A 91 0.99 -4.67 -9.62
N VAL A 92 1.23 -3.61 -10.40
CA VAL A 92 2.59 -3.19 -10.75
C VAL A 92 3.34 -2.69 -9.51
N LYS A 93 2.68 -1.90 -8.65
CA LYS A 93 3.27 -1.42 -7.39
C LYS A 93 3.57 -2.58 -6.43
N ASP A 94 2.67 -3.56 -6.33
CA ASP A 94 2.86 -4.75 -5.49
C ASP A 94 4.06 -5.57 -5.96
N ARG A 95 4.18 -5.81 -7.28
CA ARG A 95 5.36 -6.46 -7.86
C ARG A 95 6.65 -5.68 -7.61
N GLN A 96 6.60 -4.35 -7.73
CA GLN A 96 7.76 -3.50 -7.44
C GLN A 96 8.16 -3.57 -5.95
N LEU A 97 7.19 -3.64 -5.04
CA LEU A 97 7.42 -3.81 -3.61
C LEU A 97 8.05 -5.18 -3.32
N GLU A 98 7.52 -6.26 -3.91
CA GLU A 98 8.11 -7.61 -3.79
C GLU A 98 9.56 -7.63 -4.26
N GLN A 99 9.87 -6.99 -5.39
CA GLN A 99 11.24 -6.88 -5.90
C GLN A 99 12.17 -6.13 -4.94
N GLN A 100 11.69 -5.03 -4.34
CA GLN A 100 12.47 -4.28 -3.34
C GLN A 100 12.73 -5.11 -2.09
N VAL A 101 11.73 -5.84 -1.59
CA VAL A 101 11.89 -6.73 -0.44
C VAL A 101 12.95 -7.80 -0.74
N GLN A 102 12.89 -8.44 -1.91
CA GLN A 102 13.91 -9.42 -2.33
C GLN A 102 15.31 -8.80 -2.43
N ALA A 103 15.43 -7.58 -2.96
CA ALA A 103 16.70 -6.87 -3.03
C ALA A 103 17.27 -6.56 -1.64
N ILE A 104 16.42 -6.11 -0.72
CA ILE A 104 16.80 -5.86 0.69
C ILE A 104 17.28 -7.15 1.34
N THR A 105 16.56 -8.27 1.18
CA THR A 105 16.98 -9.57 1.72
C THR A 105 18.36 -9.95 1.19
N ARG A 106 18.59 -9.87 -0.12
CA ARG A 106 19.90 -10.21 -0.74
C ARG A 106 21.03 -9.32 -0.23
N LEU A 107 20.79 -8.00 -0.11
CA LEU A 107 21.78 -7.06 0.42
C LEU A 107 22.06 -7.33 1.90
N THR A 108 21.04 -7.72 2.66
CA THR A 108 21.19 -8.07 4.09
C THR A 108 22.05 -9.32 4.25
N ASP A 109 21.79 -10.36 3.45
CA ASP A 109 22.60 -11.58 3.46
C ASP A 109 24.04 -11.33 3.02
N ALA A 110 24.24 -10.53 1.97
CA ALA A 110 25.57 -10.13 1.51
C ALA A 110 26.33 -9.31 2.57
N LEU A 111 25.65 -8.42 3.28
CA LEU A 111 26.24 -7.64 4.37
C LEU A 111 26.66 -8.56 5.53
N ALA A 112 25.81 -9.50 5.92
CA ALA A 112 26.13 -10.48 6.95
C ALA A 112 27.35 -11.34 6.56
N ALA A 113 27.41 -11.81 5.31
CA ALA A 113 28.54 -12.56 4.78
C ALA A 113 29.83 -11.72 4.74
N ALA A 114 29.75 -10.45 4.34
CA ALA A 114 30.89 -9.53 4.34
C ALA A 114 31.39 -9.27 5.77
N GLN A 115 30.50 -9.07 6.73
CA GLN A 115 30.86 -8.90 8.15
C GLN A 115 31.53 -10.15 8.71
N GLN A 116 31.00 -11.34 8.41
CA GLN A 116 31.61 -12.60 8.81
C GLN A 116 33.00 -12.78 8.19
N THR A 117 33.17 -12.42 6.92
CA THR A 117 34.45 -12.47 6.22
C THR A 117 35.46 -11.50 6.84
N ALA A 118 35.04 -10.28 7.17
CA ALA A 118 35.89 -9.30 7.84
C ALA A 118 36.32 -9.77 9.23
N ALA A 119 35.40 -10.33 10.02
CA ALA A 119 35.70 -10.90 11.34
C ALA A 119 36.66 -12.10 11.23
N ALA A 120 36.42 -13.00 10.26
CA ALA A 120 37.29 -14.15 10.01
C ALA A 120 38.69 -13.70 9.58
N ALA A 121 38.80 -12.73 8.67
CA ALA A 121 40.08 -12.17 8.26
C ALA A 121 40.82 -11.57 9.46
N GLN A 122 40.15 -10.78 10.31
CA GLN A 122 40.76 -10.22 11.52
C GLN A 122 41.23 -11.30 12.49
N ALA A 123 40.43 -12.35 12.72
CA ALA A 123 40.82 -13.48 13.57
C ALA A 123 42.03 -14.23 13.01
N LEU A 124 42.09 -14.45 11.68
CA LEU A 124 43.25 -15.04 11.02
C LEU A 124 44.49 -14.16 11.13
N HIS A 125 44.36 -12.84 10.94
CA HIS A 125 45.45 -11.89 11.11
C HIS A 125 45.95 -11.87 12.56
N ALA A 126 45.06 -11.86 13.56
CA ALA A 126 45.42 -11.93 14.97
C ALA A 126 46.12 -13.26 15.32
N GLY A 127 45.61 -14.39 14.82
CA GLY A 127 46.26 -15.70 14.98
C GLY A 127 47.64 -15.77 14.33
N THR A 128 47.80 -15.15 13.15
CA THR A 128 49.09 -15.05 12.45
C THR A 128 50.09 -14.23 13.25
N LEU A 129 49.66 -13.10 13.83
CA LEU A 129 50.52 -12.28 14.70
C LEU A 129 50.94 -13.06 15.95
N GLN A 130 50.01 -13.76 16.62
CA GLN A 130 50.36 -14.59 17.79
C GLN A 130 51.39 -15.67 17.42
N GLN A 131 51.25 -16.31 16.26
CA GLN A 131 52.23 -17.29 15.79
C GLN A 131 53.58 -16.64 15.49
N GLN A 132 53.61 -15.48 14.82
CA GLN A 132 54.87 -14.75 14.57
C GLN A 132 55.54 -14.30 15.86
N PHE A 133 54.79 -13.83 16.86
CA PHE A 133 55.32 -13.51 18.18
C PHE A 133 55.87 -14.74 18.89
N LEU A 134 55.13 -15.86 18.92
CA LEU A 134 55.60 -17.11 19.52
C LEU A 134 56.86 -17.62 18.83
N THR A 135 56.89 -17.63 17.50
CA THR A 135 58.07 -18.05 16.72
C THR A 135 59.26 -17.11 16.96
N GLY A 136 59.03 -15.79 16.96
CA GLY A 136 60.07 -14.81 17.28
C GLY A 136 60.62 -14.93 18.70
N VAL A 137 59.75 -15.18 19.69
CA VAL A 137 60.14 -15.42 21.09
C VAL A 137 60.91 -16.74 21.25
N VAL A 138 60.53 -17.78 20.49
CA VAL A 138 61.24 -19.08 20.47
C VAL A 138 62.62 -18.93 19.81
N GLU A 139 62.73 -18.20 18.71
CA GLU A 139 64.00 -17.92 18.02
C GLU A 139 64.93 -17.05 18.88
N GLU A 140 64.40 -16.02 19.54
CA GLU A 140 65.17 -15.13 20.41
C GLU A 140 65.64 -15.86 21.69
N SER A 141 64.81 -16.75 22.24
CA SER A 141 65.17 -17.62 23.36
C SER A 141 66.26 -18.65 23.01
N GLN A 142 66.20 -19.26 21.82
CA GLN A 142 67.25 -20.17 21.35
C GLN A 142 68.59 -19.44 21.13
N LYS A 143 68.55 -18.24 20.53
CA LYS A 143 69.76 -17.43 20.28
C LYS A 143 70.41 -16.95 21.59
N ASN A 144 69.60 -16.58 22.58
CA ASN A 144 70.08 -16.18 23.89
C ASN A 144 70.63 -17.37 24.70
N GLN A 145 70.03 -18.56 24.58
CA GLN A 145 70.57 -19.80 25.18
C GLN A 145 71.90 -20.22 24.54
N GLU A 146 72.07 -20.07 23.22
CA GLU A 146 73.35 -20.33 22.54
C GLU A 146 74.43 -19.32 22.92
N GLN A 147 74.09 -18.03 23.02
CA GLN A 147 75.03 -17.01 23.50
C GLN A 147 75.39 -17.22 24.98
N GLY A 148 74.43 -17.58 25.83
CA GLY A 148 74.65 -17.93 27.23
C GLY A 148 75.57 -19.15 27.41
N LYS A 149 75.47 -20.17 26.55
CA LYS A 149 76.41 -21.32 26.52
C LYS A 149 77.81 -20.90 26.08
N LYS A 150 77.91 -20.04 25.05
CA LYS A 150 79.20 -19.46 24.61
C LYS A 150 79.86 -18.66 25.73
N HIS A 151 79.11 -17.85 26.48
CA HIS A 151 79.60 -17.09 27.63
C HIS A 151 79.87 -17.96 28.89
N GLY A 152 79.12 -19.04 29.07
CA GLY A 152 79.27 -19.98 30.19
C GLY A 152 80.58 -20.79 30.14
N TRP A 153 81.03 -21.16 28.93
CA TRP A 153 82.35 -21.79 28.78
C TRP A 153 83.48 -20.82 29.15
N VAL A 154 83.39 -19.55 28.75
CA VAL A 154 84.42 -18.54 29.09
C VAL A 154 84.52 -18.30 30.59
N ARG A 155 83.38 -18.26 31.31
CA ARG A 155 83.40 -18.17 32.79
C ARG A 155 84.02 -19.41 33.44
N LYS A 156 83.78 -20.61 32.90
CA LYS A 156 84.38 -21.85 33.42
C LYS A 156 85.91 -21.89 33.24
N ILE A 157 86.43 -21.31 32.14
CA ILE A 157 87.87 -21.17 31.91
C ILE A 157 88.49 -20.13 32.88
N PHE A 158 87.84 -18.98 33.10
CA PHE A 158 88.38 -17.92 33.96
C PHE A 158 88.34 -18.23 35.46
N TYR A 159 87.28 -18.90 35.96
CA TYR A 159 87.21 -19.30 37.38
C TYR A 159 88.02 -20.57 37.70
N GLY A 160 88.36 -21.39 36.69
CA GLY A 160 89.27 -22.52 36.85
C GLY A 160 90.74 -22.12 37.07
N ILE A 161 91.13 -20.90 36.71
CA ILE A 161 92.51 -20.42 36.80
C ILE A 161 92.81 -19.77 38.16
N LYS A 162 91.80 -19.34 38.93
CA LYS A 162 92.03 -18.65 40.22
C LYS A 162 92.15 -19.57 41.45
N SER A 163 92.07 -20.89 41.27
CA SER A 163 92.16 -21.89 42.35
C SER A 163 93.54 -22.55 42.51
N LYS A 164 94.58 -22.05 41.84
CA LYS A 164 95.96 -22.51 42.02
C LYS A 164 96.91 -21.32 42.22
N SER A 165 96.83 -20.67 43.38
CA SER A 165 97.98 -19.97 43.94
C SER A 165 97.76 -19.73 45.44
N SER A 166 98.77 -20.14 46.22
CA SER A 166 98.94 -20.08 47.68
C SER A 166 98.12 -21.07 48.50
N SER A 167 98.68 -22.01 49.30
CA SER A 167 100.01 -22.14 49.95
C SER A 167 100.59 -20.89 50.60
#